data_AF-A0A9D7KI04-F1
#
_entry.id   AF-A0A9D7KI04-F1
#
_cell.length_a   1.000
_cell.length_b   1.000
_cell.length_c   1.000
_cell.angle_alpha   90.00
_cell.angle_beta   90.00
_cell.angle_gamma   90.00
#
_symmetry.space_group_name_H-M   'P 1'
#
loop_
_entity.id
_entity.type
_entity.pdbx_description
1 polymer ?
#
loop_
_entity_poly.entity_id
_entity_poly.type
_entity_poly.pdbx_seq_one_letter_code
_entity_poly.pdbx_strand_id
1 'polypeptide(L)'
;MKDSIQYPINVVSKLTGLSSHLIRAWEKRYNAVEPSRTGTNRRVYSDEAVEKLKLLKLLTSKGYSIGNIASLSGSRLKEMLGQPELMAHLPDVQPRHEGDIVVRCVKIIEEYDSQRLEAELIKASLQFTPIELFDKVITPLMHKTGDLWRVGKLRPAHEHLALETVKRF
;
A
#
# COMPACT_ATOMS: atom_id res chain seq x y z
N MET A 1 -20.73 21.63 -24.36
CA MET A 1 -19.60 20.69 -24.27
C MET A 1 -18.65 21.25 -23.22
N LYS A 2 -18.45 20.57 -22.08
CA LYS A 2 -17.47 21.03 -21.08
C LYS A 2 -16.07 20.72 -21.63
N ASP A 3 -15.26 21.75 -21.85
CA ASP A 3 -13.82 21.56 -22.01
C ASP A 3 -13.29 20.97 -20.71
N SER A 4 -13.08 19.65 -20.70
CA SER A 4 -12.45 18.97 -19.57
C SER A 4 -10.97 19.34 -19.57
N ILE A 5 -10.51 20.04 -18.53
CA ILE A 5 -9.11 20.42 -18.40
C ILE A 5 -8.26 19.15 -18.39
N GLN A 6 -7.26 19.12 -19.27
CA GLN A 6 -6.38 17.98 -19.49
C GLN A 6 -4.95 18.32 -19.06
N TYR A 7 -4.40 17.50 -18.17
CA TYR A 7 -3.08 17.72 -17.59
C TYR A 7 -2.05 16.73 -18.12
N PRO A 8 -0.85 17.18 -18.50
CA PRO A 8 0.25 16.27 -18.80
C PRO A 8 0.74 15.57 -17.52
N ILE A 9 1.36 14.40 -17.67
CA ILE A 9 1.78 13.56 -16.53
C ILE A 9 2.66 14.28 -15.49
N ASN A 10 3.47 15.24 -15.92
CA ASN A 10 4.32 16.01 -15.00
C ASN A 10 3.49 16.93 -14.09
N VAL A 11 2.38 17.48 -14.59
CA VAL A 11 1.47 18.30 -13.81
C VAL A 11 0.65 17.41 -12.87
N VAL A 12 0.15 16.28 -13.36
CA VAL A 12 -0.54 15.29 -12.53
C VAL A 12 0.34 14.79 -11.38
N SER A 13 1.62 14.53 -11.64
CA SER A 13 2.59 14.16 -10.60
C SER A 13 2.68 15.21 -9.50
N LYS A 14 2.73 16.50 -9.85
CA LYS A 14 2.76 17.60 -8.87
C LYS A 14 1.44 17.72 -8.09
N LEU A 15 0.31 17.63 -8.78
CA LEU A 15 -1.02 17.77 -8.17
C LEU A 15 -1.39 16.61 -7.23
N THR A 16 -0.93 15.40 -7.54
CA THR A 16 -1.22 14.20 -6.74
C THR A 16 -0.11 13.91 -5.72
N GLY A 17 1.10 14.41 -5.97
CA GLY A 17 2.32 14.04 -5.25
C GLY A 17 2.67 12.55 -5.41
N LEU A 18 2.24 11.91 -6.50
CA LEU A 18 2.71 10.59 -6.94
C LEU A 18 3.82 10.78 -7.96
N SER A 19 4.79 9.85 -8.02
CA SER A 19 5.79 9.88 -9.09
C SER A 19 5.13 9.53 -10.43
N SER A 20 5.62 10.13 -11.52
CA SER A 20 5.15 9.81 -12.87
C SER A 20 5.32 8.32 -13.21
N HIS A 21 6.34 7.67 -12.65
CA HIS A 21 6.54 6.23 -12.76
C HIS A 21 5.44 5.43 -12.07
N LEU A 22 5.05 5.81 -10.85
CA LEU A 22 3.99 5.15 -10.09
C LEU A 22 2.61 5.31 -10.76
N ILE A 23 2.31 6.51 -11.29
CA ILE A 23 1.09 6.75 -12.07
C ILE A 23 1.02 5.82 -13.29
N ARG A 24 2.13 5.67 -14.04
CA ARG A 24 2.20 4.75 -15.18
C ARG A 24 2.06 3.29 -14.77
N ALA A 25 2.64 2.90 -13.63
CA ALA A 25 2.50 1.55 -13.11
C ALA A 25 1.03 1.26 -12.75
N TRP A 26 0.33 2.21 -12.15
CA TRP A 26 -1.08 2.09 -11.80
C TRP A 26 -2.00 2.07 -13.03
N GLU A 27 -1.71 2.89 -14.03
CA GLU A 27 -2.36 2.83 -15.36
C GLU A 27 -2.18 1.44 -15.97
N LYS A 28 -0.94 0.98 -16.17
CA LYS A 28 -0.63 -0.24 -16.91
C LYS A 28 -1.11 -1.51 -16.20
N ARG A 29 -0.95 -1.60 -14.88
CA ARG A 29 -1.18 -2.85 -14.13
C ARG A 29 -2.60 -2.98 -13.59
N TYR A 30 -3.26 -1.87 -13.29
CA TYR A 30 -4.53 -1.88 -12.56
C TYR A 30 -5.64 -1.08 -13.25
N ASN A 31 -5.38 -0.52 -14.44
CA ASN A 31 -6.30 0.37 -15.15
C ASN A 31 -6.87 1.47 -14.23
N ALA A 32 -6.05 1.98 -13.31
CA ALA A 32 -6.51 2.86 -12.24
C ALA A 32 -7.09 4.18 -12.78
N VAL A 33 -6.51 4.68 -13.87
CA VAL A 33 -6.97 5.82 -14.65
C VAL A 33 -6.65 5.58 -16.12
N GLU A 34 -7.46 6.15 -17.01
CA GLU A 34 -7.24 6.08 -18.44
C GLU A 34 -6.76 7.43 -18.98
N PRO A 35 -5.55 7.51 -19.56
CA PRO A 35 -5.09 8.73 -20.19
C PRO A 35 -5.76 8.92 -21.55
N SER A 36 -6.15 10.15 -21.85
CA SER A 36 -6.39 10.58 -23.22
C SER A 36 -5.06 10.85 -23.92
N ARG A 37 -5.06 10.83 -25.26
CA ARG A 37 -3.88 11.14 -26.07
C ARG A 37 -4.11 12.42 -26.86
N THR A 38 -3.13 13.32 -26.85
CA THR A 38 -3.11 14.51 -27.71
C THR A 38 -2.84 14.12 -29.17
N GLY A 39 -3.04 15.05 -30.11
CA GLY A 39 -2.65 14.86 -31.52
C GLY A 39 -1.15 14.56 -31.73
N THR A 40 -0.31 14.89 -30.75
CA THR A 40 1.13 14.54 -30.70
C THR A 40 1.42 13.25 -29.93
N ASN A 41 0.40 12.41 -29.69
CA ASN A 41 0.46 11.12 -29.02
C ASN A 41 0.95 11.16 -27.55
N ARG A 42 0.84 12.32 -26.89
CA ARG A 42 1.21 12.49 -25.48
C ARG A 42 0.03 12.18 -24.57
N ARG A 43 0.29 11.50 -23.44
CA ARG A 43 -0.72 11.20 -22.41
C ARG A 43 -1.13 12.47 -21.68
N VAL A 44 -2.44 12.66 -21.55
CA VAL A 44 -3.06 13.71 -20.74
C VAL A 44 -4.20 13.13 -19.92
N TYR A 45 -4.41 13.69 -18.73
CA TYR A 45 -5.34 13.17 -17.74
C TYR A 45 -6.38 14.24 -17.41
N SER A 46 -7.64 13.86 -17.23
CA SER A 46 -8.70 14.78 -16.82
C SER A 46 -8.58 15.17 -15.34
N ASP A 47 -9.29 16.23 -14.92
CA ASP A 47 -9.50 16.56 -13.51
C ASP A 47 -10.01 15.36 -12.70
N GLU A 48 -10.95 14.58 -13.27
CA GLU A 48 -11.50 13.40 -12.61
C GLU A 48 -10.44 12.32 -12.36
N ALA A 49 -9.52 12.12 -13.31
CA ALA A 49 -8.40 11.20 -13.15
C ALA A 49 -7.43 11.69 -12.06
N VAL A 50 -7.17 13.01 -11.99
CA VAL A 50 -6.35 13.62 -10.92
C VAL A 50 -6.98 13.39 -9.55
N GLU A 51 -8.27 13.65 -9.41
CA GLU A 51 -8.99 13.43 -8.14
C GLU A 51 -9.01 11.95 -7.75
N LYS A 52 -9.27 11.04 -8.70
CA LYS A 52 -9.19 9.59 -8.45
C LYS A 52 -7.81 9.18 -7.96
N LEU A 53 -6.74 9.67 -8.58
CA LEU A 53 -5.36 9.39 -8.16
C LEU A 53 -5.06 9.89 -6.74
N LYS A 54 -5.58 11.06 -6.33
CA LYS A 54 -5.45 11.56 -4.96
C LYS A 54 -6.14 10.63 -3.96
N LEU A 55 -7.35 10.16 -4.28
CA LEU A 55 -8.09 9.23 -3.43
C LEU A 55 -7.37 7.89 -3.29
N LEU A 56 -6.87 7.35 -4.41
CA LEU A 56 -6.08 6.12 -4.43
C LEU A 56 -4.79 6.27 -3.62
N LYS A 57 -4.09 7.41 -3.70
CA LYS A 57 -2.92 7.71 -2.86
C LYS A 57 -3.26 7.67 -1.37
N LEU A 58 -4.36 8.32 -0.97
CA LEU A 58 -4.78 8.34 0.43
C LEU A 58 -5.13 6.94 0.92
N LEU A 59 -5.88 6.16 0.16
CA LEU A 59 -6.27 4.80 0.54
C LEU A 59 -5.06 3.84 0.53
N THR A 60 -4.17 3.92 -0.45
CA THR A 60 -2.92 3.13 -0.42
C THR A 60 -2.04 3.50 0.77
N SER A 61 -1.97 4.79 1.15
CA SER A 61 -1.26 5.21 2.37
C SER A 61 -1.91 4.72 3.68
N LYS A 62 -3.22 4.44 3.65
CA LYS A 62 -3.97 3.80 4.73
C LYS A 62 -3.92 2.26 4.66
N GLY A 63 -3.12 1.69 3.76
CA GLY A 63 -2.86 0.26 3.67
C GLY A 63 -3.77 -0.54 2.73
N TYR A 64 -4.65 0.11 1.96
CA TYR A 64 -5.44 -0.60 0.97
C TYR A 64 -4.57 -0.99 -0.24
N SER A 65 -4.62 -2.26 -0.68
CA SER A 65 -3.98 -2.70 -1.93
C SER A 65 -4.56 -1.93 -3.10
N ILE A 66 -3.68 -1.35 -3.93
CA ILE A 66 -4.06 -0.71 -5.19
C ILE A 66 -4.90 -1.63 -6.08
N GLY A 67 -4.63 -2.94 -6.09
CA GLY A 67 -5.38 -3.90 -6.89
C GLY A 67 -6.86 -4.00 -6.50
N ASN A 68 -7.18 -3.79 -5.23
CA ASN A 68 -8.56 -3.86 -4.74
C ASN A 68 -9.33 -2.55 -4.93
N ILE A 69 -8.60 -1.42 -4.96
CA ILE A 69 -9.24 -0.09 -4.98
C ILE A 69 -9.17 0.60 -6.35
N ALA A 70 -8.26 0.21 -7.25
CA ALA A 70 -8.08 0.87 -8.54
C ALA A 70 -9.32 0.82 -9.45
N SER A 71 -10.08 -0.29 -9.38
CA SER A 71 -11.31 -0.48 -10.16
C SER A 71 -12.53 0.24 -9.58
N LEU A 72 -12.44 0.76 -8.35
CA LEU A 72 -13.56 1.42 -7.70
C LEU A 72 -13.82 2.81 -8.29
N SER A 73 -15.09 3.21 -8.23
CA SER A 73 -15.51 4.57 -8.63
C SER A 73 -15.00 5.63 -7.66
N GLY A 74 -14.86 6.86 -8.14
CA GLY A 74 -14.44 7.99 -7.29
C GLY A 74 -15.37 8.23 -6.08
N SER A 75 -16.68 7.99 -6.23
CA SER A 75 -17.64 8.06 -5.12
C SER A 75 -17.36 6.98 -4.07
N ARG A 76 -17.11 5.74 -4.50
CA ARG A 76 -16.81 4.63 -3.60
C ARG A 76 -15.50 4.84 -2.82
N LEU A 77 -14.47 5.36 -3.50
CA LEU A 77 -13.21 5.71 -2.86
C LEU A 77 -13.38 6.83 -1.81
N LYS A 78 -14.28 7.81 -2.06
CA LYS A 78 -14.61 8.85 -1.08
C LYS A 78 -15.36 8.29 0.12
N GLU A 79 -16.31 7.38 -0.09
CA GLU A 79 -17.01 6.69 1.01
C GLU A 79 -16.03 5.93 1.92
N MET A 80 -15.08 5.20 1.32
CA MET A 80 -14.02 4.50 2.07
C MET A 80 -13.15 5.44 2.91
N LEU A 81 -12.99 6.70 2.50
CA LEU A 81 -12.26 7.70 3.28
C LEU A 81 -13.10 8.36 4.38
N GLY A 82 -14.42 8.49 4.18
CA GLY A 82 -15.34 9.19 5.08
C GLY A 82 -15.94 8.33 6.19
N GLN A 83 -16.06 7.01 6.00
CA GLN A 83 -16.64 6.09 6.99
C GLN A 83 -15.88 4.74 7.01
N PRO A 84 -14.64 4.71 7.53
CA PRO A 84 -13.84 3.48 7.56
C PRO A 84 -14.49 2.35 8.39
N GLU A 85 -15.32 2.69 9.39
CA GLU A 85 -15.96 1.74 10.31
C GLU A 85 -17.13 0.98 9.68
N LEU A 86 -17.91 1.61 8.77
CA LEU A 86 -19.04 0.95 8.10
C LEU A 86 -18.60 -0.07 7.04
N MET A 87 -17.38 0.03 6.52
CA MET A 87 -16.86 -0.86 5.48
C MET A 87 -16.13 -2.10 6.01
N ALA A 88 -15.95 -2.23 7.33
CA ALA A 88 -15.37 -3.42 7.96
C ALA A 88 -16.16 -4.72 7.65
N HIS A 89 -17.40 -4.61 7.15
CA HIS A 89 -18.29 -5.73 6.86
C HIS A 89 -18.32 -6.19 5.39
N LEU A 90 -17.51 -5.60 4.50
CA LEU A 90 -17.39 -6.08 3.12
C LEU A 90 -16.23 -7.08 3.01
N PRO A 91 -16.49 -8.34 2.64
CA PRO A 91 -15.50 -9.42 2.72
C PRO A 91 -14.29 -9.26 1.79
N ASP A 92 -14.32 -8.31 0.83
CA ASP A 92 -13.27 -8.16 -0.18
C ASP A 92 -12.67 -6.73 -0.29
N VAL A 93 -13.22 -5.76 0.47
CA VAL A 93 -12.73 -4.36 0.50
C VAL A 93 -11.98 -4.07 1.80
N GLN A 94 -11.51 -5.11 2.49
CA GLN A 94 -10.56 -4.92 3.57
C GLN A 94 -9.22 -4.45 2.99
N PRO A 95 -8.50 -3.57 3.69
CA PRO A 95 -7.19 -3.13 3.23
C PRO A 95 -6.25 -4.34 3.19
N ARG A 96 -6.08 -4.96 2.00
CA ARG A 96 -5.02 -5.93 1.75
C ARG A 96 -3.72 -5.14 1.71
N HIS A 97 -3.11 -4.98 2.87
CA HIS A 97 -1.84 -4.29 2.97
C HIS A 97 -0.77 -5.18 2.31
N GLU A 98 0.08 -4.61 1.45
CA GLU A 98 1.46 -5.15 1.32
C GLU A 98 2.14 -5.17 2.70
N GLY A 99 1.69 -4.32 3.63
CA GLY A 99 1.94 -4.40 5.07
C GLY A 99 1.01 -5.33 5.88
N ASP A 100 0.29 -6.30 5.31
CA ASP A 100 -0.62 -7.15 6.10
C ASP A 100 0.20 -8.19 6.83
N ILE A 101 1.17 -8.80 6.14
CA ILE A 101 2.16 -9.68 6.77
C ILE A 101 2.99 -8.90 7.78
N VAL A 102 3.52 -7.73 7.42
CA VAL A 102 4.35 -6.92 8.33
C VAL A 102 3.55 -6.48 9.56
N VAL A 103 2.30 -6.01 9.41
CA VAL A 103 1.43 -5.63 10.52
C VAL A 103 1.07 -6.84 11.39
N ARG A 104 0.79 -8.01 10.79
CA ARG A 104 0.58 -9.24 11.55
C ARG A 104 1.82 -9.64 12.33
N CYS A 105 3.00 -9.63 11.69
CA CYS A 105 4.26 -9.91 12.36
C CYS A 105 4.52 -8.93 13.51
N VAL A 106 4.26 -7.63 13.33
CA VAL A 106 4.38 -6.64 14.41
C VAL A 106 3.44 -6.94 15.57
N LYS A 107 2.17 -7.29 15.32
CA LYS A 107 1.24 -7.70 16.38
C LYS A 107 1.71 -8.95 17.12
N ILE A 108 2.22 -9.93 16.40
CA ILE A 108 2.76 -11.15 17.00
C ILE A 108 4.00 -10.84 17.85
N ILE A 109 4.86 -9.92 17.39
CA ILE A 109 6.00 -9.41 18.16
C ILE A 109 5.51 -8.70 19.43
N GLU A 110 4.49 -7.85 19.34
CA GLU A 110 3.87 -7.18 20.51
C GLU A 110 3.30 -8.20 21.53
N GLU A 111 2.79 -9.33 21.05
CA GLU A 111 2.33 -10.47 21.87
C GLU A 111 3.49 -11.33 22.42
N TYR A 112 4.74 -11.06 22.02
CA TYR A 112 5.95 -11.79 22.40
C TYR A 112 5.93 -13.28 22.04
N ASP A 113 5.29 -13.64 20.92
CA ASP A 113 5.12 -15.03 20.47
C ASP A 113 6.06 -15.37 19.31
N SER A 114 7.24 -15.91 19.64
CA SER A 114 8.27 -16.27 18.65
C SER A 114 7.85 -17.39 17.73
N GLN A 115 7.06 -18.36 18.21
CA GLN A 115 6.68 -19.54 17.44
C GLN A 115 5.67 -19.17 16.35
N ARG A 116 4.73 -18.29 16.70
CA ARG A 116 3.74 -17.77 15.75
C ARG A 116 4.36 -16.81 14.73
N LEU A 117 5.40 -16.07 15.14
CA LEU A 117 6.17 -15.23 14.23
C LEU A 117 6.92 -16.07 13.20
N GLU A 118 7.59 -17.14 13.64
CA GLU A 118 8.29 -18.08 12.76
C GLU A 118 7.33 -18.71 11.74
N ALA A 119 6.16 -19.17 12.19
CA ALA A 119 5.13 -19.73 11.30
C ALA A 119 4.63 -18.73 10.24
N GLU A 120 4.46 -17.46 10.62
CA GLU A 120 4.01 -16.42 9.69
C GLU A 120 5.10 -16.05 8.66
N LEU A 121 6.38 -16.08 9.07
CA LEU A 121 7.52 -15.88 8.16
C LEU A 121 7.72 -17.06 7.20
N ILE A 122 7.55 -18.30 7.66
CA ILE A 122 7.53 -19.49 6.79
C ILE A 122 6.39 -19.38 5.77
N LYS A 123 5.19 -18.99 6.22
CA LYS A 123 4.06 -18.79 5.30
C LYS A 123 4.35 -17.70 4.26
N ALA A 124 5.04 -16.63 4.65
CA ALA A 124 5.48 -15.59 3.74
C ALA A 124 6.55 -16.09 2.75
N SER A 125 7.48 -16.95 3.17
CA SER A 125 8.52 -17.50 2.29
C SER A 125 7.95 -18.41 1.19
N LEU A 126 6.76 -19.00 1.41
CA LEU A 126 6.02 -19.73 0.37
C LEU A 126 5.36 -18.82 -0.67
N GLN A 127 5.19 -17.53 -0.38
CA GLN A 127 4.50 -16.56 -1.24
C GLN A 127 5.45 -15.65 -2.03
N PHE A 128 6.71 -15.55 -1.61
CA PHE A 128 7.69 -14.64 -2.17
C PHE A 128 8.96 -15.36 -2.57
N THR A 129 9.63 -14.85 -3.60
CA THR A 129 11.04 -15.21 -3.81
C THR A 129 11.90 -14.69 -2.65
N PRO A 130 13.11 -15.24 -2.41
CA PRO A 130 13.97 -14.79 -1.31
C PRO A 130 14.26 -13.28 -1.32
N ILE A 131 14.49 -12.71 -2.51
CA ILE A 131 14.74 -11.26 -2.67
C ILE A 131 13.49 -10.46 -2.31
N GLU A 132 12.32 -10.89 -2.78
CA GLU A 132 11.06 -10.21 -2.47
C GLU A 132 10.66 -10.35 -1.01
N LEU A 133 10.91 -11.50 -0.39
CA LEU A 133 10.68 -11.71 1.05
C LEU A 133 11.53 -10.74 1.86
N PHE A 134 12.79 -10.59 1.48
CA PHE A 134 13.72 -9.67 2.13
C PHE A 134 13.28 -8.21 1.99
N ASP A 135 12.96 -7.77 0.76
CA ASP A 135 12.62 -6.38 0.46
C ASP A 135 11.22 -5.98 0.93
N LYS A 136 10.25 -6.89 0.85
CA LYS A 136 8.83 -6.59 1.10
C LYS A 136 8.36 -6.98 2.50
N VAL A 137 9.05 -7.89 3.19
CA VAL A 137 8.64 -8.37 4.53
C VAL A 137 9.72 -8.12 5.57
N ILE A 138 10.93 -8.66 5.40
CA ILE A 138 11.95 -8.62 6.45
C ILE A 138 12.44 -7.20 6.69
N THR A 139 12.85 -6.48 5.64
CA THR A 139 13.35 -5.11 5.75
C THR A 139 12.29 -4.18 6.38
N PRO A 140 11.04 -4.13 5.87
CA PRO A 140 9.99 -3.32 6.48
C PRO A 140 9.65 -3.71 7.92
N LEU A 141 9.67 -5.01 8.26
CA LEU A 141 9.44 -5.49 9.62
C LEU A 141 10.52 -4.99 10.59
N MET A 142 11.80 -5.09 10.21
CA MET A 142 12.91 -4.61 11.04
C MET A 142 12.84 -3.09 11.25
N HIS A 143 12.57 -2.32 10.19
CA HIS A 143 12.37 -0.88 10.31
C HIS A 143 11.20 -0.55 11.26
N LYS A 144 10.08 -1.24 11.12
CA LYS A 144 8.89 -0.98 11.94
C LYS A 144 9.11 -1.33 13.41
N THR A 145 9.75 -2.46 13.70
CA THR A 145 10.12 -2.88 15.05
C THR A 145 11.08 -1.87 15.70
N GLY A 146 12.10 -1.41 14.95
CA GLY A 146 13.03 -0.39 15.41
C GLY A 146 12.37 0.96 15.69
N ASP A 147 11.45 1.40 14.82
CA ASP A 147 10.67 2.62 15.03
C ASP A 147 9.82 2.53 16.31
N LEU A 148 9.14 1.39 16.52
CA LEU A 148 8.29 1.15 17.69
C LEU A 148 9.08 1.08 18.99
N TRP A 149 10.28 0.51 18.95
CA TRP A 149 11.21 0.56 20.08
C TRP A 149 11.66 2.00 20.37
N ARG A 150 12.05 2.78 19.35
CA ARG A 150 12.51 4.16 19.50
C ARG A 150 11.46 5.08 20.14
N VAL A 151 10.17 4.84 19.86
CA VAL A 151 9.06 5.59 20.48
C VAL A 151 8.55 4.97 21.79
N GLY A 152 9.23 3.95 22.32
CA GLY A 152 8.92 3.32 23.61
C GLY A 152 7.72 2.38 23.61
N LYS A 153 7.17 2.03 22.43
CA LYS A 153 6.05 1.07 22.31
C LYS A 153 6.51 -0.38 22.43
N LEU A 154 7.75 -0.67 22.03
CA LEU A 154 8.39 -1.97 22.22
C LEU A 154 9.59 -1.86 23.14
N ARG A 155 9.89 -2.97 23.84
CA ARG A 155 11.09 -3.12 24.67
C ARG A 155 12.22 -3.80 23.88
N PRO A 156 13.50 -3.64 24.26
CA PRO A 156 14.63 -4.31 23.60
C PRO A 156 14.46 -5.83 23.44
N ALA A 157 13.79 -6.49 24.39
CA ALA A 157 13.49 -7.91 24.29
C ALA A 157 12.66 -8.28 23.05
N HIS A 158 11.71 -7.42 22.63
CA HIS A 158 10.88 -7.67 21.45
C HIS A 158 11.69 -7.55 20.15
N GLU A 159 12.63 -6.60 20.12
CA GLU A 159 13.56 -6.44 18.99
C GLU A 159 14.51 -7.64 18.89
N HIS A 160 15.06 -8.10 20.01
CA HIS A 160 15.85 -9.32 20.07
C HIS A 160 15.05 -10.55 19.59
N LEU A 161 13.82 -10.73 20.06
CA LEU A 161 12.95 -11.82 19.60
C LEU A 161 12.76 -11.77 18.08
N ALA A 162 12.43 -10.59 17.53
CA ALA A 162 12.22 -10.43 16.10
C ALA A 162 13.48 -10.77 15.28
N LEU A 163 14.65 -10.29 15.71
CA LEU A 163 15.93 -10.56 15.04
C LEU A 163 16.33 -12.03 15.12
N GLU A 164 16.18 -12.67 16.28
CA GLU A 164 16.55 -14.08 16.45
C GLU A 164 15.61 -15.00 15.66
N THR A 165 14.31 -14.70 15.62
CA THR A 165 13.37 -15.45 14.77
C THR A 165 13.71 -15.27 13.28
N VAL A 166 14.01 -14.05 12.83
CA VAL A 166 14.38 -13.77 11.43
C VAL A 166 15.66 -14.49 11.00
N LYS A 167 16.63 -14.68 11.90
CA LYS A 167 17.88 -15.42 11.58
C LYS A 167 17.68 -16.93 11.44
N ARG A 168 16.61 -17.47 12.03
CA ARG A 168 16.44 -18.92 12.23
C ARG A 168 15.54 -19.59 11.19
N PHE A 169 14.51 -18.88 10.73
CA PHE A 169 13.53 -19.42 9.79
C PHE A 169 14.11 -19.56 8.37
#